data_AF-A0A7S1DN95-F1
#
_entry.id   AF-A0A7S1DN95-F1
#
_cell.length_a   1.000
_cell.length_b   1.000
_cell.length_c   1.000
_cell.angle_alpha   90.00
_cell.angle_beta   90.00
_cell.angle_gamma   90.00
#
_symmetry.space_group_name_H-M   'P 1'
#
loop_
_entity.id
_entity.type
_entity.pdbx_description
1 polymer ?
#
loop_
_entity_poly.entity_id
_entity_poly.type
_entity_poly.pdbx_seq_one_letter_code
_entity_poly.pdbx_strand_id
1 'polypeptide(L)'
;VAMVSSRTLNTVSCAAALMCLALAVVHVRSSRPSTLFQESAVVPQQTTELSWLQTSSFVDQIYMYAGLAVDNKHETGFIAKEIRKHNYQTVVRLFTSLDDATVRAVLWDQSVHCLVWPPLVRYPGISETAKTDLRAYAAAGNNVVFLGNYVAVQFMNDVFGFQLTDDYQNGPYYRNDRNVRNTPFQYLPSRIEQASIETYAVKTRSLPPGGKSMLDTLGATVAFAVRYDMGTVCYVGYNYNTPFHADQWTRVLHSAIDM
;
A
#
# COMPACT_ATOMS: atom_id res chain seq x y z
N VAL A 1 27.64 21.40 -54.37
CA VAL A 1 27.73 20.22 -55.26
C VAL A 1 28.67 19.24 -54.57
N ALA A 2 28.36 18.02 -54.16
CA ALA A 2 27.16 17.19 -54.20
C ALA A 2 27.19 16.24 -52.98
N MET A 3 26.05 15.58 -52.75
CA MET A 3 25.70 14.71 -51.63
C MET A 3 26.03 13.23 -51.92
N VAL A 4 26.17 12.43 -50.84
CA VAL A 4 25.87 10.97 -50.72
C VAL A 4 26.84 9.96 -51.37
N SER A 5 27.39 9.03 -50.56
CA SER A 5 26.92 7.62 -50.54
C SER A 5 27.73 6.74 -49.59
N SER A 6 26.98 5.88 -48.89
CA SER A 6 27.42 4.82 -48.00
C SER A 6 27.61 3.49 -48.76
N ARG A 7 28.27 2.54 -48.09
CA ARG A 7 28.24 1.07 -48.31
C ARG A 7 29.08 0.49 -49.47
N THR A 8 30.25 -0.03 -49.09
CA THR A 8 30.73 -1.38 -49.48
C THR A 8 31.50 -1.94 -48.27
N LEU A 9 30.88 -2.85 -47.51
CA LEU A 9 31.11 -4.30 -47.52
C LEU A 9 32.46 -4.69 -46.87
N ASN A 10 32.46 -5.06 -45.58
CA ASN A 10 32.28 -6.43 -45.09
C ASN A 10 33.33 -7.40 -45.64
N THR A 11 34.43 -7.59 -44.89
CA THR A 11 35.06 -8.88 -44.60
C THR A 11 36.23 -8.62 -43.65
N VAL A 12 36.49 -9.54 -42.72
CA VAL A 12 37.60 -9.55 -41.75
C VAL A 12 37.34 -8.78 -40.46
N SER A 13 36.61 -9.41 -39.51
CA SER A 13 36.90 -9.35 -38.06
C SER A 13 36.08 -10.34 -37.20
N CYS A 14 35.46 -11.38 -37.78
CA CYS A 14 34.72 -12.41 -37.04
C CYS A 14 35.57 -13.61 -36.52
N ALA A 15 36.86 -13.44 -36.21
CA ALA A 15 37.72 -14.57 -35.83
C ALA A 15 38.58 -14.35 -34.57
N ALA A 16 38.21 -13.41 -33.69
CA ALA A 16 39.01 -13.10 -32.49
C ALA A 16 38.31 -13.34 -31.14
N ALA A 17 37.10 -13.93 -31.12
CA ALA A 17 36.29 -14.02 -29.89
C ALA A 17 35.99 -15.44 -29.39
N LEU A 18 36.68 -16.48 -29.89
CA LEU A 18 36.36 -17.89 -29.59
C LEU A 18 37.54 -18.77 -29.16
N MET A 19 38.64 -18.18 -28.68
CA MET A 19 39.85 -18.93 -28.28
C MET A 19 40.46 -18.50 -26.93
N CYS A 20 39.63 -18.07 -25.97
CA CYS A 20 40.06 -17.76 -24.59
C CYS A 20 39.31 -18.55 -23.50
N LEU A 21 38.62 -19.64 -23.85
CA LEU A 21 37.75 -20.39 -22.94
C LEU A 21 38.15 -21.86 -22.72
N ALA A 22 39.38 -22.23 -23.02
CA ALA A 22 39.90 -23.56 -22.72
C ALA A 22 41.40 -23.49 -22.48
N LEU A 23 41.82 -23.40 -21.20
CA LEU A 23 43.13 -23.84 -20.63
C LEU A 23 43.37 -23.24 -19.24
N ALA A 24 42.46 -23.50 -18.29
CA ALA A 24 42.72 -23.23 -16.86
C ALA A 24 42.11 -24.31 -15.95
N VAL A 25 42.14 -25.55 -16.42
CA VAL A 25 41.98 -26.74 -15.58
C VAL A 25 43.21 -27.59 -15.81
N VAL A 26 43.77 -28.10 -14.71
CA VAL A 26 44.84 -29.11 -14.59
C VAL A 26 46.18 -28.56 -14.05
N HIS A 27 46.51 -29.04 -12.84
CA HIS A 27 47.71 -28.89 -11.99
C HIS A 27 47.59 -27.75 -10.96
N VAL A 28 47.37 -28.03 -9.67
CA VAL A 28 48.21 -28.86 -8.80
C VAL A 28 47.38 -29.66 -7.78
N ARG A 29 47.76 -30.94 -7.60
CA ARG A 29 47.22 -31.88 -6.61
C ARG A 29 48.39 -32.52 -5.86
N SER A 30 48.56 -32.25 -4.56
CA SER A 30 49.35 -33.05 -3.59
C SER A 30 49.05 -32.57 -2.16
N SER A 31 48.15 -33.23 -1.42
CA SER A 31 48.41 -34.19 -0.31
C SER A 31 48.53 -33.58 1.10
N ARG A 32 47.40 -33.60 1.84
CA ARG A 32 47.07 -33.85 3.29
C ARG A 32 48.18 -33.66 4.38
N PRO A 33 47.84 -33.27 5.65
CA PRO A 33 46.72 -33.83 6.42
C PRO A 33 45.87 -32.87 7.28
N SER A 34 44.78 -33.49 7.74
CA SER A 34 43.69 -33.11 8.63
C SER A 34 44.04 -32.34 9.91
N THR A 35 43.33 -31.23 10.13
CA THR A 35 42.81 -30.82 11.44
C THR A 35 41.35 -30.40 11.29
N LEU A 36 40.48 -31.17 11.93
CA LEU A 36 39.05 -30.91 12.12
C LEU A 36 38.89 -29.66 12.98
N PHE A 37 38.49 -28.56 12.36
CA PHE A 37 37.67 -27.54 13.02
C PHE A 37 36.52 -27.25 12.06
N GLN A 38 35.40 -27.90 12.34
CA GLN A 38 34.12 -27.64 11.69
C GLN A 38 33.59 -26.35 12.31
N GLU A 39 34.04 -25.22 11.77
CA GLU A 39 33.45 -23.92 12.03
C GLU A 39 32.09 -23.93 11.32
N SER A 40 31.05 -24.23 12.09
CA SER A 40 29.67 -24.06 11.66
C SER A 40 29.50 -22.59 11.29
N ALA A 41 29.63 -22.29 10.00
CA ALA A 41 29.23 -21.01 9.45
C ALA A 41 27.75 -20.83 9.77
N VAL A 42 27.48 -20.04 10.81
CA VAL A 42 26.16 -19.50 11.08
C VAL A 42 25.83 -18.66 9.86
N VAL A 43 25.08 -19.26 8.93
CA VAL A 43 24.41 -18.50 7.87
C VAL A 43 23.60 -17.46 8.63
N PRO A 44 23.89 -16.16 8.49
CA PRO A 44 23.05 -15.15 9.11
C PRO A 44 21.67 -15.39 8.53
N GLN A 45 20.75 -15.77 9.40
CA GLN A 45 19.34 -15.88 9.08
C GLN A 45 18.92 -14.45 8.73
N GLN A 46 19.05 -14.08 7.45
CA GLN A 46 18.46 -12.87 6.92
C GLN A 46 16.98 -13.01 7.23
N THR A 47 16.54 -12.26 8.22
CA THR A 47 15.13 -12.06 8.48
C THR A 47 14.53 -11.61 7.16
N THR A 48 13.61 -12.42 6.64
CA THR A 48 12.81 -12.12 5.44
C THR A 48 12.13 -10.75 5.51
N GLU A 49 12.10 -10.14 6.70
CA GLU A 49 11.59 -8.79 6.97
C GLU A 49 12.31 -7.67 6.21
N LEU A 50 13.58 -7.83 5.81
CA LEU A 50 14.33 -6.75 5.12
C LEU A 50 14.31 -6.85 3.58
N SER A 51 14.02 -8.01 3.00
CA SER A 51 14.19 -8.22 1.55
C SER A 51 13.09 -7.59 0.68
N TRP A 52 11.88 -7.39 1.22
CA TRP A 52 10.74 -6.86 0.45
C TRP A 52 10.65 -5.33 0.48
N LEU A 53 11.27 -4.67 1.47
CA LEU A 53 11.43 -3.20 1.48
C LEU A 53 12.23 -2.68 0.26
N GLN A 54 12.85 -3.58 -0.51
CA GLN A 54 13.65 -3.24 -1.68
C GLN A 54 12.97 -3.53 -3.04
N THR A 55 11.77 -4.12 -3.09
CA THR A 55 11.17 -4.56 -4.38
C THR A 55 9.79 -3.99 -4.71
N SER A 56 9.05 -3.38 -3.78
CA SER A 56 7.98 -2.44 -4.14
C SER A 56 8.41 -1.04 -3.73
N SER A 57 8.49 -0.12 -4.68
CA SER A 57 8.55 1.30 -4.35
C SER A 57 7.18 1.66 -3.79
N PHE A 58 7.10 1.84 -2.47
CA PHE A 58 5.91 2.41 -1.83
C PHE A 58 5.53 3.73 -2.53
N VAL A 59 4.24 4.07 -2.48
CA VAL A 59 3.69 5.21 -3.24
C VAL A 59 4.46 6.52 -2.94
N ASP A 60 4.95 7.16 -4.00
CA ASP A 60 5.77 8.39 -3.89
C ASP A 60 4.94 9.63 -3.55
N GLN A 61 3.70 9.71 -4.03
CA GLN A 61 2.84 10.87 -3.83
C GLN A 61 1.43 10.44 -3.46
N ILE A 62 0.88 11.09 -2.43
CA ILE A 62 -0.43 10.80 -1.89
C ILE A 62 -1.18 12.12 -1.69
N TYR A 63 -2.46 12.15 -2.06
CA TYR A 63 -3.34 13.22 -1.63
C TYR A 63 -4.07 12.81 -0.36
N MET A 64 -4.09 13.67 0.65
CA MET A 64 -4.85 13.47 1.88
C MET A 64 -5.78 14.66 2.11
N TYR A 65 -7.04 14.38 2.40
CA TYR A 65 -8.00 15.43 2.72
C TYR A 65 -7.69 16.07 4.07
N ALA A 66 -7.67 17.40 4.14
CA ALA A 66 -7.35 18.19 5.33
C ALA A 66 -8.35 19.36 5.53
N GLY A 67 -9.59 19.20 5.06
CA GLY A 67 -10.59 20.27 5.10
C GLY A 67 -11.31 20.40 6.44
N LEU A 68 -12.48 21.04 6.42
CA LEU A 68 -13.25 21.32 7.65
C LEU A 68 -13.84 20.05 8.29
N ALA A 69 -13.96 18.94 7.57
CA ALA A 69 -14.59 17.73 8.10
C ALA A 69 -13.62 16.82 8.90
N VAL A 70 -12.37 17.23 9.11
CA VAL A 70 -11.34 16.42 9.81
C VAL A 70 -10.73 17.20 10.99
N ASP A 71 -10.15 16.50 11.97
CA ASP A 71 -9.40 17.17 13.05
C ASP A 71 -7.97 17.53 12.59
N ASN A 72 -7.85 18.73 12.03
CA ASN A 72 -6.55 19.28 11.63
C ASN A 72 -5.62 19.63 12.78
N LYS A 73 -6.10 19.74 14.02
CA LYS A 73 -5.26 20.13 15.15
C LYS A 73 -4.39 18.97 15.65
N HIS A 74 -4.92 17.75 15.60
CA HIS A 74 -4.26 16.59 16.20
C HIS A 74 -4.04 15.44 15.22
N GLU A 75 -5.01 15.13 14.35
CA GLU A 75 -4.99 13.88 13.57
C GLU A 75 -4.27 14.05 12.23
N THR A 76 -4.56 15.10 11.46
CA THR A 76 -4.00 15.29 10.11
C THR A 76 -2.47 15.22 10.09
N GLY A 77 -1.81 15.96 11.01
CA GLY A 77 -0.34 15.96 11.10
C GLY A 77 0.23 14.61 11.55
N PHE A 78 -0.47 13.91 12.43
CA PHE A 78 -0.07 12.59 12.91
C PHE A 78 -0.20 11.53 11.83
N ILE A 79 -1.33 11.47 11.11
CA ILE A 79 -1.55 10.54 10.00
C ILE A 79 -0.50 10.78 8.90
N ALA A 80 -0.25 12.04 8.52
CA ALA A 80 0.80 12.35 7.53
C ALA A 80 2.21 11.93 7.99
N LYS A 81 2.47 11.89 9.30
CA LYS A 81 3.70 11.36 9.87
C LYS A 81 3.74 9.83 9.80
N GLU A 82 2.63 9.15 10.14
CA GLU A 82 2.54 7.69 10.07
C GLU A 82 2.64 7.17 8.62
N ILE A 83 2.05 7.86 7.64
CA ILE A 83 2.21 7.54 6.21
C ILE A 83 3.69 7.54 5.80
N ARG A 84 4.45 8.56 6.23
CA ARG A 84 5.88 8.71 5.89
C ARG A 84 6.82 7.87 6.75
N LYS A 85 6.31 7.25 7.82
CA LYS A 85 7.13 6.41 8.69
C LYS A 85 7.70 5.26 7.87
N HIS A 86 9.01 5.07 7.90
CA HIS A 86 9.74 4.11 7.05
C HIS A 86 9.71 4.40 5.53
N ASN A 87 8.93 5.38 5.07
CA ASN A 87 8.78 5.80 3.67
C ASN A 87 9.05 7.32 3.52
N TYR A 88 10.27 7.74 3.85
CA TYR A 88 10.60 9.18 3.99
C TYR A 88 10.56 9.97 2.68
N GLN A 89 10.59 9.30 1.53
CA GLN A 89 10.51 9.94 0.21
C GLN A 89 9.05 10.26 -0.18
N THR A 90 8.07 9.62 0.46
CA THR A 90 6.65 9.84 0.15
C THR A 90 6.22 11.27 0.51
N VAL A 91 5.66 11.96 -0.48
CA VAL A 91 5.10 13.30 -0.35
C VAL A 91 3.59 13.20 -0.09
N VAL A 92 3.16 13.67 1.07
CA VAL A 92 1.74 13.79 1.41
C VAL A 92 1.27 15.20 1.07
N ARG A 93 0.54 15.34 -0.04
CA ARG A 93 -0.11 16.57 -0.47
C ARG A 93 -1.45 16.70 0.22
N LEU A 94 -1.80 17.91 0.64
CA LEU A 94 -3.07 18.19 1.31
C LEU A 94 -3.99 18.97 0.40
N PHE A 95 -5.29 18.67 0.45
CA PHE A 95 -6.34 19.50 -0.12
C PHE A 95 -7.43 19.73 0.91
N THR A 96 -7.97 20.95 0.96
CA THR A 96 -8.84 21.40 2.05
C THR A 96 -10.27 21.69 1.61
N SER A 97 -10.49 21.92 0.32
CA SER A 97 -11.80 22.22 -0.25
C SER A 97 -12.40 21.00 -0.95
N LEU A 98 -13.73 20.92 -0.91
CA LEU A 98 -14.53 19.89 -1.59
C LEU A 98 -15.39 20.47 -2.71
N ASP A 99 -15.10 21.70 -3.15
CA ASP A 99 -15.70 22.23 -4.37
C ASP A 99 -15.28 21.40 -5.60
N ASP A 100 -16.16 21.36 -6.60
CA ASP A 100 -15.99 20.52 -7.79
C ASP A 100 -14.66 20.77 -8.52
N ALA A 101 -14.17 22.01 -8.54
CA ALA A 101 -12.93 22.34 -9.23
C ALA A 101 -11.71 21.79 -8.49
N THR A 102 -11.66 21.95 -7.16
CA THR A 102 -10.60 21.42 -6.31
C THR A 102 -10.58 19.90 -6.35
N VAL A 103 -11.74 19.24 -6.17
CA VAL A 103 -11.82 17.78 -6.18
C VAL A 103 -11.37 17.25 -7.55
N ARG A 104 -11.82 17.85 -8.64
CA ARG A 104 -11.42 17.43 -9.99
C ARG A 104 -9.92 17.63 -10.24
N ALA A 105 -9.35 18.74 -9.79
CA ALA A 105 -7.91 18.98 -9.91
C ALA A 105 -7.09 17.93 -9.15
N VAL A 106 -7.53 17.53 -7.95
CA VAL A 106 -6.88 16.50 -7.13
C VAL A 106 -6.98 15.13 -7.77
N LEU A 107 -8.18 14.73 -8.20
CA LEU A 107 -8.42 13.38 -8.72
C LEU A 107 -7.78 13.16 -10.10
N TRP A 108 -7.59 14.20 -10.90
CA TRP A 108 -6.97 14.07 -12.23
C TRP A 108 -5.53 14.56 -12.29
N ASP A 109 -4.89 14.76 -11.13
CA ASP A 109 -3.43 14.88 -11.07
C ASP A 109 -2.80 13.52 -11.39
N GLN A 110 -2.22 13.41 -12.59
CA GLN A 110 -1.60 12.17 -13.08
C GLN A 110 -0.39 11.72 -12.27
N SER A 111 0.14 12.56 -11.38
CA SER A 111 1.27 12.20 -10.52
C SER A 111 0.88 11.49 -9.21
N VAL A 112 -0.42 11.35 -8.92
CA VAL A 112 -0.94 10.81 -7.65
C VAL A 112 -1.96 9.70 -7.87
N HIS A 113 -1.61 8.48 -7.43
CA HIS A 113 -2.45 7.29 -7.57
C HIS A 113 -3.09 6.81 -6.27
N CYS A 114 -2.92 7.55 -5.16
CA CYS A 114 -3.51 7.24 -3.88
C CYS A 114 -4.16 8.47 -3.24
N LEU A 115 -5.42 8.33 -2.85
CA LEU A 115 -6.19 9.33 -2.12
C LEU A 115 -6.56 8.79 -0.73
N VAL A 116 -6.23 9.53 0.32
CA VAL A 116 -6.52 9.18 1.71
C VAL A 116 -7.56 10.13 2.29
N TRP A 117 -8.64 9.55 2.79
CA TRP A 117 -9.65 10.19 3.61
C TRP A 117 -9.39 9.85 5.08
N PRO A 118 -8.89 10.79 5.90
CA PRO A 118 -8.67 10.57 7.32
C PRO A 118 -10.02 10.48 8.07
N PRO A 119 -10.03 10.16 9.37
CA PRO A 119 -11.25 10.10 10.15
C PRO A 119 -12.04 11.42 10.10
N LEU A 120 -13.35 11.29 9.91
CA LEU A 120 -14.22 12.44 9.64
C LEU A 120 -14.98 12.84 10.91
N VAL A 121 -14.70 14.01 11.48
CA VAL A 121 -15.43 14.51 12.66
C VAL A 121 -16.87 14.93 12.34
N ARG A 122 -17.18 15.12 11.05
CA ARG A 122 -18.52 15.41 10.53
C ARG A 122 -18.61 14.98 9.07
N TYR A 123 -19.83 14.86 8.56
CA TYR A 123 -20.05 14.50 7.16
C TYR A 123 -19.44 15.53 6.20
N PRO A 124 -18.56 15.12 5.26
CA PRO A 124 -18.01 16.01 4.25
C PRO A 124 -19.10 16.31 3.20
N GLY A 125 -19.55 17.56 3.11
CA GLY A 125 -20.52 18.00 2.11
C GLY A 125 -19.93 18.01 0.70
N ILE A 126 -19.84 16.84 0.06
CA ILE A 126 -19.36 16.68 -1.32
C ILE A 126 -20.54 16.74 -2.31
N SER A 127 -20.33 17.32 -3.49
CA SER A 127 -21.35 17.37 -4.55
C SER A 127 -21.52 16.02 -5.26
N GLU A 128 -22.65 15.81 -5.92
CA GLU A 128 -22.88 14.62 -6.76
C GLU A 128 -21.86 14.49 -7.91
N THR A 129 -21.43 15.62 -8.49
CA THR A 129 -20.39 15.63 -9.52
C THR A 129 -19.07 15.13 -8.96
N ALA A 130 -18.67 15.61 -7.77
CA ALA A 130 -17.43 15.20 -7.13
C ALA A 130 -17.48 13.73 -6.64
N LYS A 131 -18.64 13.21 -6.21
CA LYS A 131 -18.82 11.77 -5.97
C LYS A 131 -18.62 10.95 -7.24
N THR A 132 -19.14 11.43 -8.37
CA THR A 132 -18.99 10.77 -9.68
C THR A 132 -17.52 10.75 -10.10
N ASP A 133 -16.80 11.85 -9.93
CA ASP A 133 -15.36 11.91 -10.20
C ASP A 133 -14.57 10.98 -9.27
N LEU A 134 -14.92 10.90 -7.99
CA LEU A 134 -14.25 10.01 -7.03
C LEU A 134 -14.43 8.53 -7.40
N ARG A 135 -15.63 8.15 -7.86
CA ARG A 135 -15.87 6.81 -8.42
C ARG A 135 -15.06 6.58 -9.69
N ALA A 136 -15.01 7.55 -10.60
CA ALA A 136 -14.23 7.46 -11.84
C ALA A 136 -12.72 7.34 -11.55
N TYR A 137 -12.21 8.07 -10.54
CA TYR A 137 -10.84 7.99 -10.08
C TYR A 137 -10.46 6.59 -9.62
N ALA A 138 -11.26 5.98 -8.74
CA ALA A 138 -11.05 4.61 -8.30
C ALA A 138 -11.15 3.62 -9.49
N ALA A 139 -12.16 3.78 -10.34
CA ALA A 139 -12.35 2.91 -11.51
C ALA A 139 -11.19 2.97 -12.51
N ALA A 140 -10.51 4.12 -12.62
CA ALA A 140 -9.36 4.34 -13.49
C ALA A 140 -8.06 3.65 -13.03
N GLY A 141 -8.08 2.91 -11.92
CA GLY A 141 -6.91 2.17 -11.44
C GLY A 141 -6.26 2.75 -10.19
N ASN A 142 -6.82 3.82 -9.63
CA ASN A 142 -6.26 4.47 -8.46
C ASN A 142 -6.82 3.88 -7.16
N ASN A 143 -6.09 4.09 -6.07
CA ASN A 143 -6.44 3.61 -4.75
C ASN A 143 -7.07 4.72 -3.90
N VAL A 144 -8.17 4.41 -3.22
CA VAL A 144 -8.85 5.32 -2.28
C VAL A 144 -8.91 4.66 -0.91
N VAL A 145 -8.29 5.27 0.09
CA VAL A 145 -8.17 4.73 1.45
C VAL A 145 -9.01 5.57 2.41
N PHE A 146 -9.93 4.93 3.13
CA PHE A 146 -10.73 5.55 4.19
C PHE A 146 -10.24 5.10 5.56
N LEU A 147 -10.08 6.03 6.49
CA LEU A 147 -9.63 5.75 7.85
C LEU A 147 -10.73 6.01 8.89
N GLY A 148 -10.76 5.18 9.91
CA GLY A 148 -11.47 5.42 11.15
C GLY A 148 -12.98 5.22 11.09
N ASN A 149 -13.72 6.25 11.45
CA ASN A 149 -15.01 6.15 12.15
C ASN A 149 -16.25 5.81 11.29
N TYR A 150 -17.41 5.73 11.96
CA TYR A 150 -18.70 5.48 11.31
C TYR A 150 -19.10 6.55 10.28
N VAL A 151 -18.59 7.78 10.41
CA VAL A 151 -18.84 8.83 9.40
C VAL A 151 -18.11 8.50 8.10
N ALA A 152 -16.89 7.94 8.17
CA ALA A 152 -16.20 7.41 6.99
C ALA A 152 -16.97 6.26 6.35
N VAL A 153 -17.54 5.33 7.14
CA VAL A 153 -18.38 4.24 6.62
C VAL A 153 -19.64 4.79 5.92
N GLN A 154 -20.32 5.77 6.51
CA GLN A 154 -21.46 6.43 5.89
C GLN A 154 -21.08 7.13 4.59
N PHE A 155 -19.93 7.81 4.57
CA PHE A 155 -19.43 8.50 3.39
C PHE A 155 -19.09 7.52 2.26
N MET A 156 -18.49 6.37 2.58
CA MET A 156 -18.25 5.30 1.61
C MET A 156 -19.57 4.76 1.02
N ASN A 157 -20.60 4.57 1.83
CA ASN A 157 -21.92 4.14 1.37
C ASN A 157 -22.53 5.15 0.39
N ASP A 158 -22.43 6.45 0.68
CA ASP A 158 -22.96 7.52 -0.18
C ASP A 158 -22.18 7.66 -1.50
N VAL A 159 -20.85 7.65 -1.45
CA VAL A 159 -20.01 7.83 -2.65
C VAL A 159 -20.09 6.62 -3.59
N PHE A 160 -19.94 5.41 -3.04
CA PHE A 160 -19.77 4.19 -3.85
C PHE A 160 -21.03 3.33 -3.94
N GLY A 161 -22.12 3.73 -3.27
CA GLY A 161 -23.37 2.96 -3.23
C GLY A 161 -23.25 1.66 -2.42
N PHE A 162 -22.28 1.58 -1.51
CA PHE A 162 -22.13 0.44 -0.62
C PHE A 162 -23.26 0.39 0.43
N GLN A 163 -23.41 -0.76 1.08
CA GLN A 163 -24.39 -0.99 2.15
C GLN A 163 -23.70 -1.49 3.42
N LEU A 164 -22.55 -0.89 3.74
CA LEU A 164 -21.75 -1.23 4.91
C LEU A 164 -22.55 -0.95 6.18
N THR A 165 -22.51 -1.90 7.11
CA THR A 165 -23.17 -1.80 8.41
C THR A 165 -22.11 -1.90 9.50
N ASP A 166 -22.19 -1.04 10.50
CA ASP A 166 -21.34 -1.09 11.69
C ASP A 166 -21.55 -2.36 12.51
N ASP A 167 -20.47 -2.87 13.09
CA ASP A 167 -20.48 -4.01 14.02
C ASP A 167 -19.25 -3.96 14.91
N TYR A 168 -19.35 -3.22 16.01
CA TYR A 168 -18.25 -3.13 16.96
C TYR A 168 -17.96 -4.49 17.58
N GLN A 169 -16.73 -4.96 17.41
CA GLN A 169 -16.20 -6.15 18.08
C GLN A 169 -14.83 -5.82 18.66
N ASN A 170 -14.63 -6.21 19.92
CA ASN A 170 -13.33 -6.08 20.56
C ASN A 170 -12.31 -6.97 19.84
N GLY A 171 -11.08 -6.47 19.76
CA GLY A 171 -9.96 -7.25 19.27
C GLY A 171 -9.54 -8.36 20.24
N PRO A 172 -8.50 -9.13 19.90
CA PRO A 172 -7.59 -8.91 18.77
C PRO A 172 -8.25 -9.22 17.41
N TYR A 173 -7.63 -8.69 16.35
CA TYR A 173 -8.05 -8.91 14.96
C TYR A 173 -7.09 -9.86 14.27
N TYR A 174 -7.64 -10.79 13.49
CA TYR A 174 -6.86 -11.83 12.83
C TYR A 174 -6.76 -11.56 11.34
N ARG A 175 -5.58 -11.83 10.78
CA ARG A 175 -5.35 -11.74 9.34
C ARG A 175 -6.11 -12.85 8.64
N ASN A 176 -6.90 -12.46 7.64
CA ASN A 176 -7.63 -13.42 6.83
C ASN A 176 -6.74 -13.98 5.71
N ASP A 177 -5.99 -15.05 6.01
CA ASP A 177 -4.98 -15.65 5.13
C ASP A 177 -5.50 -16.01 3.72
N ARG A 178 -6.80 -16.28 3.59
CA ARG A 178 -7.44 -16.54 2.29
C ARG A 178 -7.54 -15.27 1.45
N ASN A 179 -7.86 -14.14 2.07
CA ASN A 179 -8.18 -12.89 1.39
C ASN A 179 -6.95 -12.01 1.16
N VAL A 180 -5.97 -12.06 2.06
CA VAL A 180 -4.75 -11.24 1.97
C VAL A 180 -3.75 -11.74 0.91
N ARG A 181 -3.91 -12.96 0.39
CA ARG A 181 -2.98 -13.51 -0.60
C ARG A 181 -2.84 -12.59 -1.81
N ASN A 182 -1.59 -12.32 -2.21
CA ASN A 182 -1.22 -11.41 -3.30
C ASN A 182 -1.61 -9.95 -3.03
N THR A 183 -1.71 -9.54 -1.77
CA THR A 183 -1.87 -8.14 -1.38
C THR A 183 -0.80 -7.77 -0.36
N PRO A 184 -0.49 -6.47 -0.17
CA PRO A 184 0.43 -6.02 0.87
C PRO A 184 0.07 -6.53 2.29
N PHE A 185 -1.23 -6.77 2.55
CA PHE A 185 -1.71 -7.29 3.83
C PHE A 185 -1.16 -8.69 4.17
N GLN A 186 -0.66 -9.46 3.19
CA GLN A 186 -0.11 -10.80 3.44
C GLN A 186 1.16 -10.80 4.32
N TYR A 187 1.80 -9.64 4.48
CA TYR A 187 3.00 -9.48 5.28
C TYR A 187 2.73 -8.91 6.68
N LEU A 188 1.46 -8.66 7.02
CA LEU A 188 1.06 -8.30 8.37
C LEU A 188 1.21 -9.50 9.32
N PRO A 189 1.42 -9.29 10.62
CA PRO A 189 1.34 -10.38 11.59
C PRO A 189 -0.04 -11.07 11.54
N SER A 190 -0.11 -12.34 11.92
CA SER A 190 -1.37 -13.10 11.93
C SER A 190 -2.41 -12.54 12.90
N ARG A 191 -1.96 -11.80 13.91
CA ARG A 191 -2.77 -11.17 14.96
C ARG A 191 -2.32 -9.72 15.14
N ILE A 192 -3.29 -8.82 15.16
CA ILE A 192 -3.12 -7.39 15.45
C ILE A 192 -3.90 -7.06 16.70
N GLU A 193 -3.23 -6.42 17.67
CA GLU A 193 -3.90 -5.98 18.88
C GLU A 193 -4.76 -4.75 18.62
N GLN A 194 -5.87 -4.69 19.34
CA GLN A 194 -6.66 -3.48 19.40
C GLN A 194 -5.84 -2.38 20.09
N ALA A 195 -5.57 -1.28 19.38
CA ALA A 195 -4.80 -0.17 19.91
C ALA A 195 -5.55 0.66 20.96
N SER A 196 -6.87 0.76 20.77
CA SER A 196 -7.79 1.59 21.54
C SER A 196 -9.21 1.02 21.38
N ILE A 197 -10.10 1.39 22.30
CA ILE A 197 -11.55 1.12 22.19
C ILE A 197 -12.11 1.61 20.84
N GLU A 198 -11.46 2.59 20.21
CA GLU A 198 -11.93 3.23 18.97
C GLU A 198 -11.41 2.56 17.70
N THR A 199 -11.47 1.23 17.63
CA THR A 199 -11.32 0.53 16.35
C THR A 199 -12.70 0.24 15.79
N TYR A 200 -13.01 0.88 14.67
CA TYR A 200 -14.31 0.82 14.04
C TYR A 200 -14.35 -0.37 13.06
N ALA A 201 -15.36 -1.21 13.22
CA ALA A 201 -15.52 -2.40 12.40
C ALA A 201 -16.87 -2.38 11.68
N VAL A 202 -16.91 -3.04 10.53
CA VAL A 202 -18.13 -3.25 9.76
C VAL A 202 -18.45 -4.74 9.69
N LYS A 203 -19.72 -5.09 9.49
CA LYS A 203 -20.12 -6.49 9.27
C LYS A 203 -19.43 -7.02 8.03
N THR A 204 -18.70 -8.12 8.15
CA THR A 204 -18.05 -8.78 6.99
C THR A 204 -19.07 -9.15 5.92
N ARG A 205 -20.29 -9.52 6.32
CA ARG A 205 -21.41 -9.81 5.41
C ARG A 205 -22.01 -8.58 4.70
N SER A 206 -21.69 -7.37 5.16
CA SER A 206 -22.12 -6.12 4.54
C SER A 206 -21.14 -5.60 3.49
N LEU A 207 -19.99 -6.26 3.33
CA LEU A 207 -19.05 -5.92 2.27
C LEU A 207 -19.73 -6.11 0.90
N PRO A 208 -19.53 -5.18 -0.05
CA PRO A 208 -20.08 -5.30 -1.39
C PRO A 208 -19.49 -6.52 -2.12
N PRO A 209 -20.12 -6.98 -3.22
CA PRO A 209 -19.56 -8.05 -4.05
C PRO A 209 -18.12 -7.76 -4.46
N GLY A 210 -17.23 -8.74 -4.28
CA GLY A 210 -15.79 -8.58 -4.52
C GLY A 210 -15.00 -7.91 -3.38
N GLY A 211 -15.68 -7.44 -2.33
CA GLY A 211 -15.06 -6.99 -1.09
C GLY A 211 -14.37 -8.14 -0.36
N LYS A 212 -13.14 -7.90 0.09
CA LYS A 212 -12.31 -8.84 0.83
C LYS A 212 -11.98 -8.27 2.20
N SER A 213 -12.40 -8.96 3.24
CA SER A 213 -11.92 -8.66 4.59
C SER A 213 -10.46 -9.10 4.73
N MET A 214 -9.60 -8.19 5.19
CA MET A 214 -8.17 -8.42 5.39
C MET A 214 -7.85 -8.74 6.85
N LEU A 215 -8.54 -8.04 7.76
CA LEU A 215 -8.42 -8.20 9.21
C LEU A 215 -9.82 -8.27 9.80
N ASP A 216 -10.16 -9.38 10.44
CA ASP A 216 -11.47 -9.62 11.04
C ASP A 216 -11.42 -10.33 12.38
N THR A 217 -12.52 -10.24 13.11
CA THR A 217 -12.82 -11.03 14.31
C THR A 217 -14.32 -11.22 14.42
N LEU A 218 -14.78 -12.44 14.72
CA LEU A 218 -16.19 -12.77 15.00
C LEU A 218 -17.21 -12.24 13.96
N GLY A 219 -16.81 -12.12 12.69
CA GLY A 219 -17.68 -11.61 11.62
C GLY A 219 -17.68 -10.10 11.44
N ALA A 220 -16.90 -9.35 12.22
CA ALA A 220 -16.64 -7.93 12.02
C ALA A 220 -15.24 -7.71 11.44
N THR A 221 -15.14 -6.86 10.42
CA THR A 221 -13.89 -6.55 9.72
C THR A 221 -13.44 -5.12 10.03
N VAL A 222 -12.17 -4.97 10.39
CA VAL A 222 -11.53 -3.68 10.71
C VAL A 222 -10.61 -3.20 9.61
N ALA A 223 -10.25 -4.07 8.66
CA ALA A 223 -9.63 -3.64 7.42
C ALA A 223 -10.18 -4.48 6.27
N PHE A 224 -10.59 -3.83 5.19
CA PHE A 224 -11.06 -4.50 4.00
C PHE A 224 -10.64 -3.74 2.74
N ALA A 225 -10.61 -4.44 1.62
CA ALA A 225 -10.44 -3.83 0.31
C ALA A 225 -11.54 -4.29 -0.63
N VAL A 226 -12.07 -3.37 -1.42
CA VAL A 226 -13.07 -3.61 -2.46
C VAL A 226 -12.42 -3.29 -3.79
N ARG A 227 -12.35 -4.27 -4.69
CA ARG A 227 -11.93 -4.00 -6.07
C ARG A 227 -12.98 -3.12 -6.75
N TYR A 228 -12.55 -2.00 -7.30
CA TYR A 228 -13.43 -1.06 -7.99
C TYR A 228 -12.91 -0.87 -9.42
N ASP A 229 -13.41 -1.73 -10.32
CA ASP A 229 -12.91 -1.89 -11.69
C ASP A 229 -11.39 -2.18 -11.73
N MET A 230 -10.56 -1.22 -12.15
CA MET A 230 -9.10 -1.38 -12.18
C MET A 230 -8.42 -1.03 -10.86
N GLY A 231 -9.04 -0.20 -10.01
CA GLY A 231 -8.47 0.27 -8.76
C GLY A 231 -9.07 -0.40 -7.53
N THR A 232 -8.84 0.23 -6.37
CA THR A 232 -9.19 -0.33 -5.07
C THR A 232 -9.76 0.74 -4.15
N VAL A 233 -10.80 0.37 -3.39
CA VAL A 233 -11.31 1.16 -2.27
C VAL A 233 -10.99 0.40 -0.98
N CYS A 234 -10.14 0.97 -0.14
CA CYS A 234 -9.69 0.38 1.11
C CYS A 234 -10.30 1.10 2.31
N TYR A 235 -10.50 0.35 3.39
CA TYR A 235 -10.90 0.89 4.69
C TYR A 235 -9.99 0.35 5.78
N VAL A 236 -9.59 1.22 6.70
CA VAL A 236 -8.84 0.87 7.91
C VAL A 236 -9.55 1.52 9.10
N GLY A 237 -10.12 0.70 9.98
CA GLY A 237 -10.98 1.12 11.08
C GLY A 237 -10.29 1.83 12.24
N TYR A 238 -8.96 1.95 12.22
CA TYR A 238 -8.23 2.68 13.26
C TYR A 238 -8.27 4.19 13.00
N ASN A 239 -8.52 4.98 14.04
CA ASN A 239 -8.68 6.43 13.95
C ASN A 239 -7.38 7.23 14.13
N TYR A 240 -6.24 6.58 14.44
CA TYR A 240 -4.94 7.25 14.59
C TYR A 240 -4.94 8.46 15.54
N ASN A 241 -5.84 8.52 16.51
CA ASN A 241 -5.87 9.62 17.49
C ASN A 241 -4.98 9.36 18.72
N THR A 242 -4.32 8.20 18.76
CA THR A 242 -3.48 7.76 19.87
C THR A 242 -2.20 7.07 19.38
N PRO A 243 -1.07 7.23 20.07
CA PRO A 243 0.16 6.55 19.73
C PRO A 243 0.21 5.09 20.20
N PHE A 244 -0.71 4.63 21.06
CA PHE A 244 -0.68 3.26 21.59
C PHE A 244 -0.88 2.23 20.48
N HIS A 245 0.02 1.23 20.41
CA HIS A 245 0.05 0.20 19.36
C HIS A 245 0.01 0.74 17.90
N ALA A 246 0.33 2.02 17.70
CA ALA A 246 0.29 2.65 16.39
C ALA A 246 1.15 1.89 15.37
N ASP A 247 2.31 1.34 15.78
CA ASP A 247 3.23 0.61 14.87
C ASP A 247 2.58 -0.50 14.05
N GLN A 248 1.71 -1.33 14.67
CA GLN A 248 1.02 -2.39 13.94
C GLN A 248 0.00 -1.80 12.96
N TRP A 249 -0.74 -0.79 13.39
CA TRP A 249 -1.74 -0.10 12.57
C TRP A 249 -1.11 0.74 11.46
N THR A 250 0.09 1.28 11.65
CA THR A 250 0.85 1.95 10.60
C THR A 250 1.20 0.98 9.48
N ARG A 251 1.54 -0.28 9.80
CA ARG A 251 1.71 -1.32 8.77
C ARG A 251 0.39 -1.64 8.04
N VAL A 252 -0.74 -1.60 8.75
CA VAL A 252 -2.07 -1.75 8.12
C VAL A 252 -2.37 -0.58 7.19
N LEU A 253 -2.06 0.66 7.59
CA LEU A 253 -2.18 1.85 6.76
C LEU A 253 -1.32 1.75 5.50
N HIS A 254 -0.05 1.39 5.65
CA HIS A 254 0.85 1.21 4.51
C HIS A 254 0.35 0.11 3.58
N SER A 255 -0.13 -1.00 4.15
CA SER A 255 -0.71 -2.07 3.35
C SER A 255 -1.93 -1.61 2.56
N ALA A 256 -2.77 -0.74 3.14
CA ALA A 256 -3.93 -0.17 2.47
C ALA A 256 -3.55 0.84 1.38
N ILE A 257 -2.47 1.60 1.56
CA ILE A 257 -1.97 2.60 0.60
C ILE A 257 -1.32 1.92 -0.63
N ASP A 258 -0.62 0.80 -0.42
CA ASP A 258 0.13 0.06 -1.44
C ASP A 258 -0.73 -0.97 -2.22
N MET A 259 -2.06 -0.88 -2.09
CA MET A 259 -3.05 -1.78 -2.72
C MET A 259 -3.27 -1.53 -4.21
#